data_AF-A0A075US24-F1
#
_entry.id   AF-A0A075US24-F1
#
_cell.length_a   1.000
_cell.length_b   1.000
_cell.length_c   1.000
_cell.angle_alpha   90.00
_cell.angle_beta   90.00
_cell.angle_gamma   90.00
#
_symmetry.space_group_name_H-M   'P 1'
#
loop_
_entity.id
_entity.type
_entity.pdbx_description
1 polymer ?
#
loop_
_entity_poly.entity_id
_entity_poly.type
_entity_poly.pdbx_seq_one_letter_code
_entity_poly.pdbx_strand_id
1 'polypeptide(L)'
;MPRSKLAPFGIWEHGEFVGVIIFGRSAAAARAAVALRQHEHPVTQILAASLRQLRAACPGLRLIVSYADTAQGHHGGLSGR
;
A
#
# COMPACT_ATOMS: atom_id res chain seq x y z
N MET A 1 -26.04 6.68 -2.17
CA MET A 1 -24.69 7.27 -2.02
C MET A 1 -23.70 6.31 -2.68
N PRO A 2 -22.89 6.70 -3.69
CA PRO A 2 -21.98 5.73 -4.28
C PRO A 2 -20.82 5.45 -3.31
N ARG A 3 -20.84 4.19 -2.85
CA ARG A 3 -19.79 3.35 -2.24
C ARG A 3 -18.38 3.84 -2.54
N SER A 4 -17.60 4.10 -1.49
CA SER A 4 -16.22 4.61 -1.55
C SER A 4 -15.39 3.96 -2.66
N LYS A 5 -14.83 4.78 -3.56
CA LYS A 5 -14.00 4.32 -4.68
C LYS A 5 -12.71 3.71 -4.11
N LEU A 6 -12.51 2.40 -4.32
CA LEU A 6 -11.27 1.70 -3.98
C LEU A 6 -10.26 1.84 -5.14
N ALA A 7 -8.98 2.04 -4.82
CA ALA A 7 -7.89 2.08 -5.79
C ALA A 7 -6.94 0.89 -5.53
N PRO A 8 -7.15 -0.25 -6.22
CA PRO A 8 -6.25 -1.40 -6.16
C PRO A 8 -5.02 -1.20 -7.06
N PHE A 9 -3.85 -1.57 -6.56
CA PHE A 9 -2.57 -1.59 -7.26
C PHE A 9 -2.02 -3.02 -7.21
N GLY A 10 -1.97 -3.69 -8.37
CA GLY A 10 -1.32 -4.98 -8.50
C GLY A 10 0.20 -4.82 -8.46
N ILE A 11 0.87 -5.74 -7.77
CA ILE A 11 2.32 -5.82 -7.69
C ILE A 11 2.77 -7.04 -8.47
N TRP A 12 3.69 -6.82 -9.41
CA TRP A 12 4.30 -7.86 -10.22
C TRP A 12 5.81 -7.81 -10.10
N GLU A 13 6.43 -8.97 -9.97
CA GLU A 13 7.89 -9.16 -9.96
C GLU A 13 8.22 -10.29 -10.92
N HIS A 14 9.24 -10.12 -11.77
CA HIS A 14 9.65 -11.12 -12.76
C HIS A 14 8.51 -11.64 -13.67
N GLY A 15 7.48 -10.83 -13.91
CA GLY A 15 6.30 -11.22 -14.69
C GLY A 15 5.24 -12.00 -13.89
N GLU A 16 5.52 -12.32 -12.63
CA GLU A 16 4.57 -12.99 -11.73
C GLU A 16 3.82 -11.98 -10.86
N PHE A 17 2.54 -12.24 -10.61
CA PHE A 17 1.76 -11.46 -9.66
C PHE A 17 2.19 -11.83 -8.23
N VAL A 18 2.66 -10.86 -7.44
CA VAL A 18 3.11 -11.09 -6.06
C VAL A 18 2.18 -10.48 -5.02
N GLY A 19 1.18 -9.70 -5.42
CA GLY A 19 0.14 -9.26 -4.50
C GLY A 19 -0.50 -7.94 -4.87
N VAL A 20 -1.21 -7.34 -3.91
CA VAL A 20 -2.02 -6.15 -4.14
C VAL A 20 -1.93 -5.17 -2.98
N ILE A 21 -1.95 -3.88 -3.31
CA ILE A 21 -2.14 -2.78 -2.37
C ILE A 21 -3.47 -2.12 -2.70
N ILE A 22 -4.38 -2.02 -1.73
CA ILE A 22 -5.69 -1.38 -1.91
C ILE A 22 -5.73 -0.12 -1.07
N PHE A 23 -5.98 1.02 -1.73
CA PHE A 23 -6.28 2.27 -1.04
C PHE A 23 -7.80 2.49 -1.04
N GLY A 24 -8.37 2.52 0.17
CA GLY A 24 -9.75 2.96 0.40
C GLY A 24 -9.77 4.38 0.95
N ARG A 25 -10.91 5.07 0.80
CA ARG A 25 -11.13 6.38 1.41
C ARG A 25 -12.17 6.26 2.53
N SER A 26 -11.80 6.68 3.74
CA SER A 26 -12.75 7.00 4.81
C SER A 26 -13.05 8.50 4.80
N ALA A 27 -14.03 8.93 5.61
CA ALA A 27 -14.40 10.35 5.71
C ALA A 27 -13.23 11.28 6.10
N ALA A 28 -12.18 10.74 6.75
CA ALA A 28 -11.06 11.53 7.26
C ALA A 28 -9.69 11.18 6.64
N ALA A 29 -9.50 9.98 6.07
CA ALA A 29 -8.18 9.54 5.60
C ALA A 29 -8.25 8.46 4.51
N ALA A 30 -7.16 8.30 3.75
CA ALA A 30 -6.98 7.09 2.94
C ALA A 30 -6.44 5.95 3.80
N ARG A 31 -7.05 4.76 3.71
CA ARG A 31 -6.60 3.53 4.36
C ARG A 31 -5.93 2.63 3.33
N ALA A 32 -4.73 2.15 3.64
CA ALA A 32 -4.04 1.15 2.81
C ALA A 32 -4.18 -0.25 3.42
N ALA A 33 -4.53 -1.24 2.60
CA ALA A 33 -4.43 -2.66 2.92
C ALA A 33 -3.42 -3.31 1.95
N VAL A 34 -2.45 -4.05 2.49
CA VAL A 34 -1.35 -4.65 1.73
C VAL A 34 -1.42 -6.17 1.91
N ALA A 35 -1.47 -6.91 0.80
CA ALA A 35 -1.40 -8.36 0.79
C ALA A 35 -0.35 -8.79 -0.25
N LEU A 36 0.81 -9.26 0.23
CA LEU A 36 1.92 -9.72 -0.60
C LEU A 36 2.24 -11.18 -0.27
N ARG A 37 2.64 -11.96 -1.27
CA ARG A 37 3.23 -13.30 -1.09
C ARG A 37 4.75 -13.17 -0.96
N GLN A 38 5.51 -14.24 -1.20
CA GLN A 38 6.96 -14.12 -1.38
C GLN A 38 7.28 -13.07 -2.45
N HIS A 39 8.14 -12.13 -2.10
CA HIS A 39 8.53 -11.01 -2.93
C HIS A 39 10.00 -10.70 -2.67
N GLU A 40 10.70 -10.21 -3.69
CA GLU A 40 12.11 -9.86 -3.61
C GLU A 40 12.30 -8.41 -3.10
N HIS A 41 11.44 -7.48 -3.54
CA HIS A 41 11.61 -6.07 -3.18
C HIS A 41 11.05 -5.74 -1.80
N PRO A 42 11.78 -5.00 -0.93
CA PRO A 42 11.28 -4.62 0.38
C PRO A 42 9.90 -3.95 0.31
N VAL A 43 8.99 -4.33 1.22
CA VAL A 43 7.61 -3.80 1.26
C VAL A 43 7.57 -2.27 1.26
N THR A 44 8.53 -1.60 1.92
CA THR A 44 8.68 -0.14 1.93
C THR A 44 8.88 0.44 0.53
N GLN A 45 9.64 -0.24 -0.34
CA GLN A 45 9.88 0.16 -1.72
C GLN A 45 8.60 0.03 -2.55
N ILE A 46 7.88 -1.09 -2.40
CA ILE A 46 6.60 -1.37 -3.07
C ILE A 46 5.54 -0.32 -2.66
N LEU A 47 5.45 -0.01 -1.36
CA LEU A 47 4.59 1.05 -0.84
C LEU A 47 4.97 2.41 -1.41
N ALA A 48 6.25 2.77 -1.41
CA ALA A 48 6.71 4.06 -1.94
C ALA A 48 6.34 4.23 -3.42
N ALA A 49 6.48 3.19 -4.23
CA ALA A 49 6.06 3.20 -5.64
C ALA A 49 4.56 3.41 -5.79
N SER A 50 3.75 2.67 -5.04
CA SER A 50 2.29 2.76 -5.08
C SER A 50 1.79 4.13 -4.61
N LEU A 51 2.43 4.71 -3.58
CA LEU A 51 2.12 6.04 -3.08
C LEU A 51 2.44 7.15 -4.08
N ARG A 52 3.52 7.04 -4.85
CA ARG A 52 3.84 8.00 -5.92
C ARG A 52 2.74 8.00 -6.98
N GLN A 53 2.30 6.82 -7.42
CA GLN A 53 1.22 6.70 -8.40
C GLN A 53 -0.12 7.23 -7.84
N LEU A 54 -0.44 6.91 -6.59
CA LEU A 54 -1.65 7.40 -5.94
C LEU A 54 -1.67 8.92 -5.79
N ARG A 55 -0.55 9.54 -5.40
CA ARG A 55 -0.42 11.00 -5.28
C ARG A 55 -0.56 11.69 -6.63
N ALA A 56 0.00 11.11 -7.70
CA ALA A 56 -0.18 11.62 -9.06
C ALA A 56 -1.65 11.57 -9.50
N ALA A 57 -2.37 10.48 -9.18
CA ALA A 57 -3.78 10.34 -9.49
C ALA A 57 -4.71 11.15 -8.57
N CYS A 58 -4.26 11.50 -7.36
CA CYS A 58 -5.02 12.21 -6.34
C CYS A 58 -4.15 13.27 -5.64
N PRO A 59 -3.90 14.44 -6.27
CA PRO A 59 -3.02 15.48 -5.72
C PRO A 59 -3.51 16.08 -4.41
N GLY A 60 -4.80 15.94 -4.06
CA GLY A 60 -5.38 16.37 -2.79
C GLY A 60 -5.20 15.41 -1.61
N LEU A 61 -4.45 14.30 -1.77
CA LEU A 61 -4.26 13.32 -0.72
C LEU A 61 -3.31 13.84 0.38
N ARG A 62 -3.85 14.12 1.57
CA ARG A 62 -3.11 14.74 2.68
C ARG A 62 -2.72 13.80 3.82
N LEU A 63 -3.36 12.64 3.93
CA LEU A 63 -3.13 11.68 5.02
C LEU A 63 -3.39 10.25 4.54
N ILE A 64 -2.41 9.38 4.78
CA ILE A 64 -2.50 7.94 4.57
C ILE A 64 -2.30 7.28 5.93
N VAL A 65 -3.25 6.44 6.33
CA VAL A 65 -3.20 5.64 7.54
C VAL A 65 -3.08 4.18 7.12
N SER A 66 -1.98 3.53 7.50
CA SER A 66 -1.79 2.09 7.35
C SER A 66 -1.80 1.42 8.71
N TYR A 67 -2.55 0.33 8.85
CA TYR A 67 -2.48 -0.53 10.03
C TYR A 67 -1.68 -1.77 9.65
N ALA A 68 -0.56 -2.01 10.33
CA ALA A 68 0.23 -3.22 10.15
C ALA A 68 -0.33 -4.29 11.08
N ASP A 69 -0.91 -5.35 10.51
CA ASP A 69 -1.14 -6.57 11.28
C ASP A 69 0.21 -7.26 11.46
N THR A 70 0.73 -7.26 12.69
CA THR A 70 2.04 -7.81 13.02
C THR A 70 2.04 -9.34 13.18
N ALA A 71 0.93 -10.03 12.88
CA ALA A 71 0.78 -11.46 13.16
C ALA A 71 1.52 -12.41 12.19
N GLN A 72 2.33 -11.91 11.26
CA GLN A 72 3.21 -12.72 10.42
C GLN A 72 4.62 -12.13 10.38
N GLY A 73 5.42 -12.41 11.42
CA GLY A 73 6.89 -12.48 11.35
C GLY A 73 7.69 -11.26 10.88
N HIS A 74 7.09 -10.07 10.73
CA HIS A 74 7.85 -8.88 10.38
C HIS A 74 8.62 -8.37 11.61
N HIS A 75 9.93 -8.61 11.63
CA HIS A 75 10.86 -7.83 12.42
C HIS A 75 10.70 -6.37 12.00
N GLY A 76 9.96 -5.60 12.81
CA GLY A 76 9.76 -4.17 12.64
C GLY A 76 11.08 -3.43 12.78
N GLY A 77 11.84 -3.36 11.69
CA GLY A 77 13.04 -2.56 11.58
C GLY A 77 12.79 -1.37 10.67
N LEU A 78 12.10 -0.34 11.15
CA LEU A 78 12.33 1.02 10.63
C LEU A 78 13.66 1.51 11.24
N SER A 79 14.77 1.04 10.68
CA SER A 79 16.09 1.61 10.97
C SER A 79 16.39 2.62 9.88
N GLY A 80 16.27 3.90 10.24
CA GLY A 80 16.78 5.00 9.44
C GLY A 80 18.31 4.94 9.40
N ARG A 81 18.84 5.15 8.20
CA ARG A 81 20.12 5.83 8.02
C ARG A 81 19.82 7.25 7.57
#